data_AF-A0A9W9YCK2-F1
#
_entry.id   AF-A0A9W9YCK2-F1
#
_cell.length_a   1.000
_cell.length_b   1.000
_cell.length_c   1.000
_cell.angle_alpha   90.00
_cell.angle_beta   90.00
_cell.angle_gamma   90.00
#
_symmetry.space_group_name_H-M   'P 1'
#
loop_
_entity.id
_entity.type
_entity.pdbx_description
1 polymer ?
#
loop_
_entity_poly.entity_id
_entity_poly.type
_entity_poly.pdbx_seq_one_letter_code
_entity_poly.pdbx_strand_id
1 'polypeptide(L)'
;MATQDQRGGYLKEHIARSIREVASMLHAGNLRNDELDYLYFKIDRIEHILALSLQVVDIECSVFQHVRNAKELIAHEFDRVSNTDDQAYCTEKVYSGNRGRPRYDVQEAQLQFFVGFGFKVPDMAKMLAVSQATVNRRLRDYGISLSTKFCQMSDSELDEVIKNVKEHFPRSGYRVTLGILRSMGYHVQELRVRESLRRVDIEGVLMRSLQLQIIHRRKYTVYGPNALWYVDTNHKLIRYDVLLRRPFHIKTQVCIYLGGRSTSAYELP
;
A
#
# COMPACT_ATOMS: atom_id res chain seq x y z
N MET A 1 -12.46 21.77 17.54
CA MET A 1 -11.16 21.10 17.75
C MET A 1 -11.30 20.27 19.02
N ALA A 2 -11.26 18.94 18.96
CA ALA A 2 -11.34 18.11 20.17
C ALA A 2 -10.12 18.38 21.06
N THR A 3 -10.31 18.55 22.37
CA THR A 3 -9.24 18.75 23.35
C THR A 3 -8.39 17.49 23.49
N GLN A 4 -7.13 17.64 23.90
CA GLN A 4 -6.13 16.56 24.05
C GLN A 4 -6.66 15.38 24.90
N ASP A 5 -7.51 15.69 25.88
CA ASP A 5 -8.17 14.73 26.78
C ASP A 5 -9.26 13.89 26.08
N GLN A 6 -10.04 14.49 25.17
CA GLN A 6 -11.05 13.78 24.37
C GLN A 6 -10.42 12.79 23.38
N ARG A 7 -9.22 13.10 22.87
CA ARG A 7 -8.51 12.26 21.89
C ARG A 7 -7.80 11.08 22.55
N GLY A 8 -7.26 11.27 23.75
CA GLY A 8 -6.74 10.18 24.59
C GLY A 8 -7.82 9.18 24.99
N GLY A 9 -9.02 9.66 25.31
CA GLY A 9 -10.19 8.81 25.57
C GLY A 9 -10.57 7.92 24.39
N TYR A 10 -10.60 8.48 23.17
CA TYR A 10 -10.91 7.72 21.95
C TYR A 10 -9.89 6.61 21.66
N LEU A 11 -8.60 6.86 21.91
CA LEU A 11 -7.54 5.87 21.76
C LEU A 11 -7.72 4.70 22.75
N LYS A 12 -7.94 5.00 24.03
CA LYS A 12 -8.17 3.98 25.06
C LYS A 12 -9.40 3.13 24.75
N GLU A 13 -10.49 3.76 24.31
CA GLU A 13 -11.71 3.06 23.92
C GLU A 13 -11.50 2.18 22.68
N HIS A 14 -10.76 2.66 21.69
CA HIS A 14 -10.43 1.89 20.49
C HIS A 14 -9.59 0.65 20.82
N ILE A 15 -8.53 0.80 21.62
CA ILE A 15 -7.69 -0.32 22.08
C ILE A 15 -8.53 -1.34 22.86
N ALA A 16 -9.35 -0.87 23.81
CA ALA A 16 -10.21 -1.74 24.61
C ALA A 16 -11.25 -2.48 23.75
N ARG A 17 -11.76 -1.87 22.68
CA ARG A 17 -12.66 -2.53 21.72
C ARG A 17 -11.93 -3.58 20.90
N SER A 18 -10.74 -3.25 20.37
CA SER A 18 -9.93 -4.18 19.58
C SER A 18 -9.47 -5.39 20.38
N ILE A 19 -9.08 -5.21 21.66
CA ILE A 19 -8.73 -6.31 22.56
C ILE A 19 -9.94 -7.21 22.85
N ARG A 20 -11.11 -6.63 23.12
CA ARG A 20 -12.35 -7.39 23.34
C ARG A 20 -12.75 -8.21 22.11
N GLU A 21 -12.59 -7.65 20.92
CA GLU A 21 -12.85 -8.37 19.66
C GLU A 21 -11.89 -9.55 19.47
N VAL A 22 -10.59 -9.36 19.73
CA VAL A 22 -9.60 -10.46 19.67
C VAL A 22 -9.93 -11.54 20.70
N ALA A 23 -10.24 -11.17 21.94
CA ALA A 23 -10.61 -12.11 23.01
C ALA A 23 -11.90 -12.89 22.66
N SER A 24 -12.91 -12.21 22.10
CA SER A 24 -14.15 -12.85 21.65
C SER A 24 -13.92 -13.85 20.52
N MET A 25 -13.00 -13.58 19.59
CA MET A 25 -12.67 -14.49 18.49
C MET A 25 -11.89 -15.72 18.97
N LEU A 26 -10.98 -15.55 19.93
CA LEU A 26 -10.25 -16.65 20.55
C LEU A 26 -11.18 -17.56 21.39
N HIS A 27 -12.15 -16.99 22.12
CA HIS A 27 -13.13 -17.77 22.88
C HIS A 27 -14.13 -18.54 22.02
N ALA A 28 -14.34 -18.16 20.76
CA ALA A 28 -15.23 -18.89 19.85
C ALA A 28 -14.65 -20.27 19.43
N GLY A 29 -13.36 -20.54 19.69
CA GLY A 29 -12.79 -21.88 19.75
C GLY A 29 -12.68 -22.67 18.44
N ASN A 30 -12.94 -22.07 17.27
CA ASN A 30 -12.93 -22.77 15.98
C ASN A 30 -12.49 -21.86 14.82
N LEU A 31 -11.22 -21.46 14.83
CA LEU A 31 -10.67 -20.47 13.90
C LEU A 31 -10.15 -21.14 12.63
N ARG A 32 -10.61 -20.68 11.46
CA ARG A 32 -10.03 -21.07 10.16
C ARG A 32 -8.69 -20.36 9.92
N ASN A 33 -7.86 -20.87 9.02
CA ASN A 33 -6.56 -20.25 8.67
C ASN A 33 -6.68 -18.76 8.31
N ASP A 34 -7.69 -18.37 7.52
CA ASP A 34 -7.95 -16.97 7.17
C ASP A 34 -8.30 -16.09 8.39
N GLU A 35 -8.91 -16.69 9.42
CA GLU A 35 -9.28 -16.00 10.67
C GLU A 35 -8.09 -15.90 11.62
N LEU A 36 -7.15 -16.86 11.57
CA LEU A 36 -5.87 -16.82 12.27
C LEU A 36 -4.94 -15.75 11.68
N ASP A 37 -4.83 -15.67 10.35
CA ASP A 37 -4.08 -14.59 9.66
C ASP A 37 -4.63 -13.21 10.02
N TYR A 38 -5.96 -13.10 10.04
CA TYR A 38 -6.64 -11.87 10.46
C TYR A 38 -6.34 -11.52 11.92
N LEU A 39 -6.36 -12.51 12.82
CA LEU A 39 -6.03 -12.30 14.24
C LEU A 39 -4.58 -11.87 14.43
N TYR A 40 -3.64 -12.51 13.75
CA TYR A 40 -2.23 -12.15 13.78
C TYR A 40 -2.01 -10.71 13.31
N PHE A 41 -2.59 -10.34 12.16
CA PHE A 41 -2.57 -8.96 11.66
C PHE A 41 -3.17 -7.97 12.66
N LYS A 42 -4.28 -8.35 13.32
CA LYS A 42 -4.98 -7.48 14.27
C LYS A 42 -4.17 -7.26 15.55
N ILE A 43 -3.52 -8.31 16.07
CA ILE A 43 -2.64 -8.20 17.24
C ILE A 43 -1.39 -7.38 16.91
N ASP A 44 -0.73 -7.64 15.77
CA ASP A 44 0.42 -6.86 15.31
C ASP A 44 0.07 -5.37 15.17
N ARG A 45 -1.15 -5.10 14.68
CA ARG A 45 -1.67 -3.75 14.57
C ARG A 45 -1.95 -3.10 15.93
N ILE A 46 -2.48 -3.84 16.91
CA ILE A 46 -2.67 -3.33 18.28
C ILE A 46 -1.31 -3.00 18.90
N GLU A 47 -0.31 -3.88 18.76
CA GLU A 47 1.05 -3.65 19.22
C GLU A 47 1.65 -2.39 18.59
N HIS A 48 1.47 -2.22 17.27
CA HIS A 48 1.95 -1.04 16.55
C HIS A 48 1.30 0.25 17.03
N ILE A 49 -0.02 0.25 17.27
CA ILE A 49 -0.75 1.42 17.79
C ILE A 49 -0.31 1.73 19.22
N LEU A 50 -0.15 0.70 20.05
CA LEU A 50 0.34 0.84 21.43
C LEU A 50 1.76 1.45 21.45
N ALA A 51 2.67 0.94 20.63
CA ALA A 51 4.03 1.46 20.51
C ALA A 51 4.07 2.93 20.06
N LEU A 52 3.16 3.34 19.17
CA LEU A 52 3.02 4.74 18.75
C LEU A 52 2.42 5.62 19.85
N SER A 53 1.53 5.08 20.68
CA SER A 53 0.84 5.85 21.72
C SER A 53 1.66 6.14 22.97
N LEU A 54 2.78 5.42 23.21
CA LEU A 54 3.71 5.68 24.33
C LEU A 54 4.24 7.11 24.39
N GLN A 55 4.30 7.78 23.24
CA GLN A 55 4.80 9.16 23.13
C GLN A 55 3.71 10.22 23.40
N VAL A 56 2.44 9.79 23.57
CA VAL A 56 1.26 10.69 23.62
C VAL A 56 0.40 10.43 24.86
N VAL A 57 0.34 9.19 25.35
CA VAL A 57 -0.51 8.78 26.48
C VAL A 57 0.27 7.84 27.39
N ASP A 58 0.16 8.04 28.70
CA ASP A 58 0.73 7.14 29.71
C ASP A 58 -0.09 5.84 29.75
N ILE A 59 0.54 4.73 29.39
CA ILE A 59 -0.08 3.40 29.29
C ILE A 59 0.75 2.44 30.15
N GLU A 60 0.09 1.72 31.06
CA GLU A 60 0.77 0.76 31.92
C GLU A 60 1.51 -0.32 31.11
N CYS A 61 2.76 -0.59 31.50
CA CYS A 61 3.61 -1.64 30.91
C CYS A 61 2.97 -3.04 30.94
N SER A 62 2.04 -3.27 31.86
CA SER A 62 1.24 -4.49 31.96
C SER A 62 0.53 -4.79 30.64
N VAL A 63 -0.09 -3.80 29.99
CA VAL A 63 -0.85 -3.98 28.73
C VAL A 63 0.04 -4.45 27.59
N PHE A 64 1.27 -3.92 27.50
CA PHE A 64 2.24 -4.34 26.50
C PHE A 64 2.66 -5.80 26.66
N GLN A 65 2.89 -6.24 27.90
CA GLN A 65 3.28 -7.61 28.18
C GLN A 65 2.17 -8.59 27.77
N HIS A 66 0.91 -8.25 28.05
CA HIS A 66 -0.23 -9.10 27.67
C HIS A 66 -0.40 -9.20 26.14
N VAL A 67 -0.23 -8.10 25.40
CA VAL A 67 -0.31 -8.11 23.93
C VAL A 67 0.87 -8.88 23.31
N ARG A 68 2.08 -8.73 23.85
CA ARG A 68 3.26 -9.47 23.41
C ARG A 68 3.11 -10.97 23.66
N ASN A 69 2.67 -11.36 24.85
CA ASN A 69 2.40 -12.76 25.18
C ASN A 69 1.33 -13.37 24.24
N ALA A 70 0.27 -12.61 23.91
CA ALA A 70 -0.75 -13.06 22.96
C ALA A 70 -0.19 -13.24 21.54
N LYS A 71 0.72 -12.37 21.11
CA LYS A 71 1.41 -12.49 19.81
C LYS A 71 2.30 -13.72 19.73
N GLU A 72 3.08 -13.98 20.78
CA GLU A 72 3.95 -15.16 20.88
C GLU A 72 3.16 -16.46 20.83
N LEU A 73 2.00 -16.52 21.50
CA LEU A 73 1.11 -17.68 21.47
C LEU A 73 0.51 -17.94 20.07
N ILE A 74 0.14 -16.90 19.31
CA ILE A 74 -0.38 -17.07 17.94
C ILE A 74 0.75 -17.38 16.95
N ALA A 75 1.94 -16.81 17.12
CA ALA A 75 3.10 -17.13 16.28
C ALA A 75 3.49 -18.62 16.39
N HIS A 76 3.40 -19.19 17.59
CA HIS A 76 3.68 -20.62 17.82
C HIS A 76 2.62 -21.55 17.21
N GLU A 77 1.41 -21.07 16.93
CA GLU A 77 0.38 -21.80 16.17
C GLU A 77 0.57 -21.66 14.65
N PHE A 78 1.16 -20.55 14.18
CA PHE A 78 1.46 -20.28 12.78
C PHE A 78 2.60 -21.16 12.22
N ASP A 79 3.62 -21.45 13.03
CA ASP A 79 4.72 -22.36 12.69
C ASP A 79 4.28 -23.83 12.55
N ARG A 80 3.06 -24.19 12.97
CA ARG A 80 2.50 -25.54 12.81
C ARG A 80 1.74 -25.75 11.49
N VAL A 81 1.46 -24.68 10.74
CA VAL A 81 0.58 -24.69 9.55
C VAL A 81 1.29 -24.26 8.26
N SER A 82 2.52 -23.76 8.35
CA SER A 82 3.29 -23.27 7.19
C SER A 82 4.30 -24.30 6.68
N ASN A 83 3.82 -25.32 5.96
CA ASN A 83 4.66 -26.14 5.09
C ASN A 83 3.94 -26.36 3.76
N THR A 84 4.03 -25.37 2.86
CA THR A 84 3.67 -25.55 1.45
C THR A 84 4.57 -24.71 0.55
N ASP A 85 5.18 -25.42 -0.39
CA ASP A 85 6.10 -25.02 -1.47
C ASP A 85 5.76 -23.71 -2.19
N ASP A 86 6.79 -22.87 -2.38
CA ASP A 86 6.88 -21.91 -3.49
C ASP A 86 7.87 -22.45 -4.54
N GLN A 87 7.37 -23.30 -5.45
CA GLN A 87 8.12 -23.69 -6.66
C GLN A 87 7.87 -22.68 -7.79
N ALA A 88 8.87 -21.83 -8.06
CA ALA A 88 8.91 -21.02 -9.27
C ALA A 88 9.54 -21.81 -10.43
N TYR A 89 8.80 -22.02 -11.52
CA TYR A 89 9.32 -22.55 -12.78
C TYR A 89 10.19 -21.51 -13.52
N CYS A 90 11.42 -21.90 -13.88
CA CYS A 90 12.27 -21.17 -14.82
C CYS A 90 12.34 -21.94 -16.16
N THR A 91 12.21 -21.23 -17.27
CA THR A 91 12.37 -21.78 -18.64
C THR A 91 13.64 -21.26 -19.31
N GLU A 92 14.29 -22.17 -20.04
CA GLU A 92 15.56 -21.99 -20.75
C GLU A 92 15.36 -21.25 -22.08
N LYS A 93 16.40 -20.54 -22.56
CA LYS A 93 16.39 -19.93 -23.90
C LYS A 93 17.56 -20.43 -24.73
N VAL A 94 17.20 -20.99 -25.89
CA VAL A 94 18.07 -21.51 -26.94
C VAL A 94 18.67 -20.36 -27.75
N TYR A 95 19.95 -20.51 -28.11
CA TYR A 95 20.69 -19.62 -28.99
C TYR A 95 20.39 -19.93 -30.46
N SER A 96 20.04 -18.90 -31.23
CA SER A 96 20.05 -18.97 -32.69
C SER A 96 21.18 -18.06 -33.21
N GLY A 97 22.29 -18.66 -33.60
CA GLY A 97 23.38 -17.95 -34.27
C GLY A 97 22.91 -17.35 -35.59
N ASN A 98 22.81 -16.01 -35.66
CA ASN A 98 23.24 -15.12 -36.76
C ASN A 98 22.69 -13.66 -36.61
N ARG A 99 23.27 -12.73 -37.40
CA ARG A 99 23.39 -11.27 -37.16
C ARG A 99 22.08 -10.44 -37.20
N GLY A 100 22.10 -9.31 -36.46
CA GLY A 100 20.97 -8.81 -35.67
C GLY A 100 20.01 -7.74 -36.20
N ARG A 101 19.02 -7.45 -35.34
CA ARG A 101 17.85 -6.57 -35.50
C ARG A 101 18.22 -5.06 -35.44
N PRO A 102 17.54 -4.19 -36.21
CA PRO A 102 17.71 -2.74 -36.12
C PRO A 102 17.54 -2.20 -34.69
N ARG A 103 18.31 -1.16 -34.34
CA ARG A 103 18.30 -0.56 -32.99
C ARG A 103 17.02 0.24 -32.77
N TYR A 104 16.34 0.02 -31.65
CA TYR A 104 15.29 0.91 -31.19
C TYR A 104 15.86 2.28 -30.88
N ASP A 105 15.23 3.33 -31.39
CA ASP A 105 15.54 4.71 -31.03
C ASP A 105 14.82 5.05 -29.71
N VAL A 106 15.57 5.01 -28.62
CA VAL A 106 15.10 5.41 -27.28
C VAL A 106 15.86 6.68 -26.94
N GLN A 107 15.16 7.80 -26.82
CA GLN A 107 15.81 9.08 -26.59
C GLN A 107 16.33 9.20 -25.15
N GLU A 108 17.43 9.92 -25.00
CA GLU A 108 18.03 10.20 -23.69
C GLU A 108 17.05 10.90 -22.74
N ALA A 109 16.33 11.92 -23.24
CA ALA A 109 15.34 12.67 -22.48
C ALA A 109 14.22 11.77 -21.92
N GLN A 110 13.81 10.73 -22.65
CA GLN A 110 12.79 9.78 -22.19
C GLN A 110 13.30 8.94 -21.01
N LEU A 111 14.56 8.48 -21.08
CA LEU A 111 15.17 7.72 -19.99
C LEU A 111 15.46 8.59 -18.77
N GLN A 112 15.94 9.83 -18.97
CA GLN A 112 16.11 10.80 -17.89
C GLN A 112 14.78 11.11 -17.18
N PHE A 113 13.70 11.28 -17.95
CA PHE A 113 12.36 11.42 -17.41
C PHE A 113 11.98 10.19 -16.58
N PHE A 114 12.08 8.98 -17.13
CA PHE A 114 11.69 7.78 -16.39
C PHE A 114 12.49 7.56 -15.10
N VAL A 115 13.80 7.85 -15.14
CA VAL A 115 14.67 7.78 -13.97
C VAL A 115 14.31 8.86 -12.93
N GLY A 116 14.04 10.09 -13.36
CA GLY A 116 13.62 11.18 -12.46
C GLY A 116 12.34 10.85 -11.70
N PHE A 117 11.38 10.21 -12.37
CA PHE A 117 10.13 9.73 -11.76
C PHE A 117 10.27 8.41 -10.96
N GLY A 118 11.47 7.80 -10.95
CA GLY A 118 11.77 6.60 -10.17
C GLY A 118 11.18 5.31 -10.74
N PHE A 119 10.95 5.23 -12.05
CA PHE A 119 10.49 3.99 -12.68
C PHE A 119 11.61 2.94 -12.70
N LYS A 120 11.26 1.69 -12.36
CA LYS A 120 12.22 0.57 -12.44
C LYS A 120 12.41 0.14 -13.90
N VAL A 121 13.55 -0.48 -14.20
CA VAL A 121 13.88 -0.99 -15.55
C VAL A 121 12.77 -1.86 -16.15
N PRO A 122 12.12 -2.78 -15.41
CA PRO A 122 11.02 -3.57 -15.95
C PRO A 122 9.81 -2.72 -16.36
N ASP A 123 9.53 -1.63 -15.65
CA ASP A 123 8.40 -0.74 -15.93
C ASP A 123 8.72 0.15 -17.12
N MET A 124 9.94 0.69 -17.19
CA MET A 124 10.44 1.43 -18.37
C MET A 124 10.37 0.58 -19.63
N ALA A 125 10.81 -0.68 -19.55
CA ALA A 125 10.77 -1.62 -20.66
C ALA A 125 9.34 -1.86 -21.18
N LYS A 126 8.37 -1.98 -20.26
CA LYS A 126 6.94 -2.10 -20.60
C LYS A 126 6.40 -0.82 -21.25
N MET A 127 6.71 0.35 -20.70
CA MET A 127 6.24 1.64 -21.23
C MET A 127 6.82 1.96 -22.61
N LEU A 128 8.08 1.59 -22.84
CA LEU A 128 8.79 1.78 -24.11
C LEU A 128 8.56 0.63 -25.10
N ALA A 129 7.84 -0.43 -24.70
CA ALA A 129 7.65 -1.65 -25.49
C ALA A 129 8.97 -2.29 -26.00
N VAL A 130 10.04 -2.21 -25.21
CA VAL A 130 11.36 -2.78 -25.52
C VAL A 130 11.78 -3.81 -24.48
N SER A 131 12.83 -4.58 -24.77
CA SER A 131 13.41 -5.49 -23.77
C SER A 131 14.11 -4.71 -22.65
N GLN A 132 14.12 -5.26 -21.42
CA GLN A 132 14.89 -4.70 -20.30
C GLN A 132 16.39 -4.55 -20.65
N ALA A 133 16.92 -5.48 -21.44
CA ALA A 133 18.29 -5.41 -21.96
C ALA A 133 18.52 -4.16 -22.84
N THR A 134 17.52 -3.72 -23.61
CA THR A 134 17.60 -2.50 -24.42
C THR A 134 17.64 -1.25 -23.54
N VAL A 135 16.82 -1.20 -22.49
CA VAL A 135 16.83 -0.10 -21.51
C VAL A 135 18.16 -0.04 -20.77
N ASN A 136 18.66 -1.16 -20.24
CA ASN A 136 19.96 -1.24 -19.55
C ASN A 136 21.14 -0.87 -20.45
N ARG A 137 21.10 -1.22 -21.74
CA ARG A 137 22.11 -0.79 -22.71
C ARG A 137 22.07 0.72 -22.88
N ARG A 138 20.90 1.30 -23.15
CA ARG A 138 20.76 2.75 -23.38
C ARG A 138 21.12 3.59 -22.15
N LEU A 139 20.77 3.13 -20.95
CA LEU A 139 21.19 3.78 -19.70
C LEU A 139 22.71 3.81 -19.55
N ARG A 140 23.42 2.75 -19.96
CA ARG A 140 24.90 2.74 -20.01
C ARG A 140 25.45 3.64 -21.09
N ASP A 141 24.88 3.60 -22.30
CA ASP A 141 25.31 4.42 -23.44
C ASP A 141 25.22 5.93 -23.12
N TYR A 142 24.19 6.34 -22.38
CA TYR A 142 23.98 7.73 -21.94
C TYR A 142 24.58 8.06 -20.57
N GLY A 143 25.22 7.11 -19.88
CA GLY A 143 25.76 7.33 -18.54
C GLY A 143 24.71 7.65 -17.47
N ILE A 144 23.44 7.30 -17.69
CA ILE A 144 22.34 7.57 -16.76
C ILE A 144 22.34 6.52 -15.65
N SER A 145 22.65 6.97 -14.43
CA SER A 145 22.58 6.12 -13.23
C SER A 145 21.13 5.89 -12.80
N LEU A 146 20.73 4.62 -12.70
CA LEU A 146 19.45 4.21 -12.08
C LEU A 146 19.45 4.39 -10.56
N SER A 147 20.64 4.50 -9.97
CA SER A 147 20.75 4.94 -8.59
C SER A 147 20.44 6.43 -8.59
N THR A 148 19.15 6.77 -8.53
CA THR A 148 18.74 8.01 -7.85
C THR A 148 19.31 7.90 -6.46
N LYS A 149 20.50 8.47 -6.26
CA LYS A 149 21.14 8.49 -4.96
C LYS A 149 20.14 9.15 -4.03
N PHE A 150 19.77 8.44 -2.97
CA PHE A 150 18.94 9.05 -1.94
C PHE A 150 19.65 10.32 -1.46
N CYS A 151 18.86 11.38 -1.29
CA CYS A 151 19.37 12.63 -0.77
C CYS A 151 20.07 12.35 0.56
N GLN A 152 21.33 12.77 0.67
CA GLN A 152 22.10 12.71 1.91
C GLN A 152 21.68 13.88 2.80
N MET A 153 20.40 13.92 3.15
CA MET A 153 19.87 14.86 4.13
C MET A 153 19.91 14.23 5.52
N SER A 154 20.16 15.03 6.54
CA SER A 154 20.03 14.63 7.94
C SER A 154 18.56 14.43 8.34
N ASP A 155 18.33 13.71 9.44
CA ASP A 155 16.96 13.51 9.96
C ASP A 155 16.35 14.83 10.45
N SER A 156 17.13 15.75 11.00
CA SER A 156 16.68 17.08 11.41
C SER A 156 16.24 17.95 10.24
N GLU A 157 17.01 17.95 9.14
CA GLU A 157 16.62 18.70 7.93
C GLU A 157 15.34 18.12 7.33
N LEU A 158 15.19 16.79 7.32
CA LEU A 158 13.97 16.14 6.85
C LEU A 158 12.77 16.52 7.72
N ASP A 159 12.94 16.57 9.05
CA ASP A 159 11.88 16.94 9.98
C ASP A 159 11.40 18.39 9.74
N GLU A 160 12.30 19.34 9.48
CA GLU A 160 11.92 20.73 9.15
C GLU A 160 11.18 20.85 7.82
N VAL A 161 11.62 20.14 6.78
CA VAL A 161 10.90 20.11 5.50
C VAL A 161 9.51 19.49 5.68
N ILE A 162 9.39 18.40 6.44
CA ILE A 162 8.10 17.76 6.70
C ILE A 162 7.19 18.64 7.56
N LYS A 163 7.72 19.40 8.53
CA LYS A 163 6.93 20.42 9.26
C LYS A 163 6.34 21.44 8.31
N ASN A 164 7.12 21.98 7.38
CA ASN A 164 6.62 22.93 6.38
C ASN A 164 5.53 22.31 5.46
N VAL A 165 5.73 21.07 5.02
CA VAL A 165 4.70 20.34 4.25
C VAL A 165 3.43 20.16 5.07
N LYS A 166 3.55 19.93 6.38
CA LYS A 166 2.42 19.74 7.30
C LYS A 166 1.65 21.02 7.59
N GLU A 167 2.30 22.18 7.59
CA GLU A 167 1.62 23.48 7.68
C GLU A 167 0.66 23.68 6.49
N HIS A 168 1.10 23.34 5.27
CA HIS A 168 0.29 23.47 4.06
C HIS A 168 -0.72 22.32 3.90
N PHE A 169 -0.36 21.11 4.33
CA PHE A 169 -1.16 19.89 4.17
C PHE A 169 -1.25 19.10 5.50
N PRO A 170 -2.01 19.58 6.49
CA PRO A 170 -2.03 18.98 7.84
C PRO A 170 -2.50 17.52 7.85
N ARG A 171 -3.47 17.18 7.00
CA ARG A 171 -4.04 15.81 6.89
C ARG A 171 -3.26 14.87 5.97
N SER A 172 -2.12 15.31 5.41
CA SER A 172 -1.34 14.49 4.49
C SER A 172 -0.81 13.21 5.16
N GLY A 173 -0.94 12.07 4.49
CA GLY A 173 -0.28 10.83 4.90
C GLY A 173 1.14 10.72 4.33
N TYR A 174 1.86 9.65 4.69
CA TYR A 174 3.23 9.45 4.23
C TYR A 174 3.35 9.37 2.69
N ARG A 175 2.35 8.79 2.00
CA ARG A 175 2.35 8.68 0.52
C ARG A 175 2.25 10.04 -0.17
N VAL A 176 1.39 10.92 0.36
CA VAL A 176 1.21 12.28 -0.16
C VAL A 176 2.47 13.10 0.14
N THR A 177 2.96 13.02 1.38
CA THR A 177 4.20 13.69 1.81
C THR A 177 5.39 13.28 0.94
N LEU A 178 5.54 11.98 0.67
CA LEU A 178 6.58 11.45 -0.22
C LEU A 178 6.45 11.99 -1.66
N GLY A 179 5.22 12.13 -2.17
CA GLY A 179 4.96 12.73 -3.48
C GLY A 179 5.35 14.21 -3.54
N ILE A 180 5.03 14.96 -2.49
CA ILE A 180 5.39 16.38 -2.35
C ILE A 180 6.92 16.52 -2.29
N LEU A 181 7.60 15.72 -1.46
CA LEU A 181 9.06 15.71 -1.39
C LEU A 181 9.70 15.43 -2.75
N ARG A 182 9.18 14.46 -3.50
CA ARG A 182 9.65 14.17 -4.86
C ARG A 182 9.42 15.34 -5.83
N SER A 183 8.29 16.04 -5.72
CA SER A 183 8.00 17.22 -6.54
C SER A 183 8.93 18.40 -6.22
N MET A 184 9.43 18.47 -4.99
CA MET A 184 10.46 19.42 -4.56
C MET A 184 11.88 18.98 -4.92
N GLY A 185 12.05 17.79 -5.51
CA GLY A 185 13.37 17.23 -5.88
C GLY A 185 14.07 16.44 -4.76
N TYR A 186 13.40 16.17 -3.63
CA TYR A 186 13.94 15.37 -2.54
C TYR A 186 13.61 13.88 -2.71
N HIS A 187 14.62 13.08 -3.04
CA HIS A 187 14.50 11.62 -3.15
C HIS A 187 14.95 10.97 -1.83
N VAL A 188 14.00 10.74 -0.92
CA VAL A 188 14.24 10.20 0.43
C VAL A 188 13.69 8.78 0.55
N GLN A 189 14.30 7.94 1.39
CA GLN A 189 13.77 6.61 1.69
C GLN A 189 12.39 6.73 2.36
N GLU A 190 11.44 5.89 1.93
CA GLU A 190 10.08 5.87 2.49
C GLU A 190 10.09 5.64 4.01
N LEU A 191 10.97 4.76 4.49
CA LEU A 191 11.12 4.49 5.92
C LEU A 191 11.53 5.74 6.70
N ARG A 192 12.45 6.55 6.20
CA ARG A 192 12.86 7.80 6.85
C ARG A 192 11.74 8.84 6.88
N VAL A 193 10.97 8.95 5.80
CA VAL A 193 9.78 9.83 5.77
C VAL A 193 8.74 9.38 6.80
N ARG A 194 8.55 8.06 6.97
CA ARG A 194 7.64 7.53 7.99
C ARG A 194 8.13 7.82 9.40
N GLU A 195 9.42 7.61 9.68
CA GLU A 195 9.99 7.91 11.00
C GLU A 195 9.98 9.42 11.31
N SER A 196 10.29 10.26 10.33
CA SER A 196 10.16 11.72 10.47
C SER A 196 8.73 12.16 10.75
N LEU A 197 7.73 11.58 10.06
CA LEU A 197 6.31 11.83 10.36
C LEU A 197 5.91 11.36 11.76
N ARG A 198 6.52 10.30 12.31
CA ARG A 198 6.28 9.90 13.70
C ARG A 198 6.85 10.93 14.68
N ARG A 199 7.99 11.55 14.37
CA ARG A 199 8.58 12.61 15.22
C ARG A 199 7.83 13.93 15.12
N VAL A 200 7.37 14.30 13.92
CA VAL A 200 6.76 15.61 13.63
C VAL A 200 5.24 15.62 13.86
N ASP A 201 4.54 14.55 13.47
CA ASP A 201 3.06 14.48 13.47
C ASP A 201 2.60 13.11 13.99
N ILE A 202 2.98 12.78 15.23
CA ILE A 202 2.58 11.52 15.84
C ILE A 202 1.07 11.41 15.98
N GLU A 203 0.38 12.52 16.24
CA GLU A 203 -1.05 12.56 16.41
C GLU A 203 -1.78 12.27 15.09
N GLY A 204 -1.39 12.92 14.00
CA GLY A 204 -1.95 12.63 12.68
C GLY A 204 -1.64 11.22 12.21
N VAL A 205 -0.46 10.66 12.58
CA VAL A 205 -0.14 9.25 12.35
C VAL A 205 -1.09 8.34 13.14
N LEU A 206 -1.26 8.57 14.44
CA LEU A 206 -2.17 7.80 15.30
C LEU A 206 -3.61 7.88 14.81
N MET A 207 -4.13 9.08 14.55
CA MET A 207 -5.50 9.26 14.10
C MET A 207 -5.77 8.52 12.78
N ARG A 208 -4.83 8.57 11.81
CA ARG A 208 -4.94 7.78 10.58
C ARG A 208 -4.88 6.29 10.86
N SER A 209 -3.99 5.83 11.75
CA SER A 209 -3.89 4.42 12.15
C SER A 209 -5.16 3.92 12.86
N LEU A 210 -5.84 4.76 13.64
CA LEU A 210 -7.10 4.44 14.32
C LEU A 210 -8.32 4.50 13.39
N GLN A 211 -8.32 5.45 12.43
CA GLN A 211 -9.38 5.64 11.44
C GLN A 211 -9.33 4.64 10.29
N LEU A 212 -8.24 3.90 10.13
CA LEU A 212 -8.13 2.77 9.20
C LEU A 212 -9.02 1.60 9.68
N GLN A 213 -10.32 1.84 9.88
CA GLN A 213 -11.32 0.80 9.95
C GLN A 213 -11.16 -0.02 8.68
N ILE A 214 -10.89 -1.31 8.82
CA ILE A 214 -10.98 -2.25 7.70
C ILE A 214 -12.37 -2.03 7.12
N ILE A 215 -12.47 -1.67 5.85
CA ILE A 215 -13.77 -1.58 5.17
C ILE A 215 -14.37 -2.97 5.29
N HIS A 216 -15.38 -3.11 6.15
CA HIS A 216 -16.10 -4.36 6.32
C HIS A 216 -16.82 -4.64 5.01
N ARG A 217 -16.17 -5.44 4.14
CA ARG A 217 -16.78 -5.88 2.89
C ARG A 217 -18.00 -6.71 3.26
N ARG A 218 -19.18 -6.25 2.87
CA ARG A 218 -20.44 -6.96 3.09
C ARG A 218 -20.35 -8.34 2.44
N LYS A 219 -20.59 -9.40 3.22
CA LYS A 219 -20.80 -10.73 2.67
C LYS A 219 -22.25 -10.80 2.20
N TYR A 220 -22.43 -10.94 0.89
CA TYR A 220 -23.76 -11.10 0.31
C TYR A 220 -24.07 -12.58 0.17
N THR A 221 -25.09 -13.05 0.86
CA THR A 221 -25.69 -14.37 0.65
C THR A 221 -26.90 -14.22 -0.27
N VAL A 222 -26.89 -14.95 -1.39
CA VAL A 222 -27.95 -14.86 -2.41
C VAL A 222 -28.48 -16.24 -2.78
N TYR A 223 -29.81 -16.29 -3.00
CA TYR A 223 -30.55 -17.52 -3.23
C TYR A 223 -30.08 -18.27 -4.49
N GLY A 224 -29.77 -17.56 -5.57
CA GLY A 224 -29.35 -18.17 -6.85
C GLY A 224 -28.43 -17.28 -7.68
N PRO A 225 -27.85 -17.81 -8.78
CA PRO A 225 -27.27 -16.98 -9.82
C PRO A 225 -28.34 -15.99 -10.33
N ASN A 226 -27.94 -14.81 -10.78
CA ASN A 226 -28.82 -13.70 -11.15
C ASN A 226 -29.59 -12.96 -10.04
N ALA A 227 -29.56 -13.39 -8.78
CA ALA A 227 -30.33 -12.73 -7.72
C ALA A 227 -29.78 -11.35 -7.29
N LEU A 228 -28.48 -11.08 -7.45
CA LEU A 228 -27.85 -9.78 -7.16
C LEU A 228 -26.63 -9.56 -8.04
N TRP A 229 -26.53 -8.35 -8.59
CA TRP A 229 -25.44 -7.93 -9.47
C TRP A 229 -24.72 -6.75 -8.81
N TYR A 230 -23.40 -6.72 -8.85
CA TYR A 230 -22.64 -5.51 -8.55
C TYR A 230 -21.99 -4.99 -9.82
N VAL A 231 -21.94 -3.67 -9.98
CA VAL A 231 -21.31 -3.02 -11.13
C VAL A 231 -20.06 -2.33 -10.65
N ASP A 232 -18.92 -2.72 -11.20
CA ASP A 232 -17.64 -2.05 -10.96
C ASP A 232 -17.29 -1.14 -12.15
N THR A 233 -16.76 0.04 -11.86
CA THR A 233 -16.32 1.03 -12.87
C THR A 233 -14.80 1.14 -12.86
N ASN A 234 -14.17 0.83 -14.00
CA ASN A 234 -12.74 0.95 -14.17
C ASN A 234 -12.39 2.26 -14.91
N HIS A 235 -11.71 3.15 -14.18
CA HIS A 235 -11.34 4.49 -14.63
C HIS A 235 -9.93 4.58 -15.24
N LYS A 236 -9.23 3.46 -15.46
CA LYS A 236 -7.85 3.49 -16.00
C LYS A 236 -7.74 4.14 -17.38
N LEU A 237 -8.82 4.14 -18.17
CA LEU A 237 -8.88 4.71 -19.51
C LEU A 237 -9.57 6.08 -19.57
N ILE A 238 -9.81 6.73 -18.43
CA ILE A 238 -10.52 8.01 -18.39
C ILE A 238 -9.81 9.12 -19.17
N ARG A 239 -8.49 9.04 -19.33
CA ARG A 239 -7.71 9.98 -20.17
C ARG A 239 -8.03 9.88 -21.66
N TYR A 240 -8.56 8.74 -22.10
CA TYR A 240 -9.01 8.49 -23.47
C TYR A 240 -10.53 8.66 -23.59
N ASP A 241 -11.16 9.33 -22.63
CA ASP A 241 -12.60 9.50 -22.55
C ASP A 241 -13.36 8.16 -22.41
N VAL A 242 -12.72 7.05 -22.02
CA VAL A 242 -13.38 5.73 -21.91
C VAL A 242 -13.53 5.31 -20.46
N LEU A 243 -14.77 5.04 -20.06
CA LEU A 243 -15.11 4.37 -18.81
C LEU A 243 -15.56 2.94 -19.09
N LEU A 244 -14.91 1.97 -18.45
CA LEU A 244 -15.32 0.56 -18.53
C LEU A 244 -16.24 0.20 -17.36
N ARG A 245 -17.44 -0.29 -17.65
CA ARG A 245 -18.37 -0.86 -16.67
C ARG A 245 -18.35 -2.38 -16.76
N ARG A 246 -18.27 -3.03 -15.60
CA ARG A 246 -18.24 -4.48 -15.45
C ARG A 246 -19.27 -4.92 -14.42
N PRO A 247 -20.51 -5.25 -14.84
CA PRO A 247 -21.44 -5.96 -14.01
C PRO A 247 -20.97 -7.41 -13.78
N PHE A 248 -20.99 -7.83 -12.52
CA PHE A 248 -20.65 -9.18 -12.10
C PHE A 248 -21.83 -9.82 -11.36
N HIS A 249 -22.03 -11.11 -11.59
CA HIS A 249 -22.90 -11.93 -10.75
C HIS A 249 -22.24 -12.20 -9.41
N ILE A 250 -22.90 -11.86 -8.31
CA ILE A 250 -22.26 -11.97 -7.00
C ILE A 250 -21.99 -13.41 -6.56
N LYS A 251 -22.83 -14.36 -6.99
CA LYS A 251 -22.71 -15.78 -6.62
C LYS A 251 -21.60 -16.49 -7.40
N THR A 252 -21.50 -16.23 -8.70
CA THR A 252 -20.54 -16.90 -9.58
C THR A 252 -19.27 -16.08 -9.84
N GLN A 253 -19.26 -14.81 -9.46
CA GLN A 253 -18.20 -13.83 -9.77
C GLN A 253 -17.91 -13.71 -11.28
N VAL A 254 -18.87 -14.10 -12.12
CA VAL A 254 -18.76 -14.02 -13.58
C VAL A 254 -19.14 -12.61 -14.04
N CYS A 255 -18.27 -12.02 -14.86
CA CYS A 255 -18.56 -10.77 -15.57
C CYS A 255 -19.64 -11.05 -16.62
N ILE A 256 -20.75 -10.33 -16.56
CA ILE A 256 -21.90 -10.56 -17.46
C ILE A 256 -21.58 -10.01 -18.85
N TYR A 257 -21.07 -8.78 -18.89
CA TYR A 257 -20.57 -8.15 -20.11
C TYR A 257 -19.57 -7.05 -19.75
N LEU A 258 -18.79 -6.61 -20.73
CA LEU A 258 -17.88 -5.48 -20.59
C LEU A 258 -18.39 -4.34 -21.46
N GLY A 259 -18.89 -3.27 -20.83
CA GLY A 259 -19.41 -2.10 -21.54
C GLY A 259 -18.41 -0.93 -21.47
N GLY A 260 -18.01 -0.39 -22.63
CA GLY A 260 -17.32 0.89 -22.71
C GLY A 260 -18.29 2.03 -22.95
N ARG A 261 -18.16 3.13 -22.20
CA ARG A 261 -18.87 4.38 -22.49
C ARG A 261 -17.90 5.54 -22.60
N SER A 262 -18.17 6.46 -23.51
CA SER A 262 -17.50 7.76 -23.55
C SER A 262 -17.88 8.56 -22.31
N THR A 263 -16.93 9.30 -21.71
CA THR A 263 -17.23 10.21 -20.60
C THR A 263 -17.84 11.54 -21.05
N SER A 264 -17.78 11.90 -22.34
CA SER A 264 -18.53 13.03 -22.90
C SER A 264 -20.04 12.77 -22.98
N ALA A 265 -20.47 11.50 -22.95
CA ALA A 265 -21.88 11.11 -22.97
C ALA A 265 -22.63 11.33 -21.63
N TYR A 266 -22.01 11.99 -20.64
CA TYR A 266 -22.66 12.43 -19.40
C TYR A 266 -23.14 13.89 -19.44
N GLU A 267 -22.96 14.61 -20.56
CA GLU A 267 -23.73 15.82 -20.83
C GLU A 267 -25.17 15.41 -21.16
N LEU A 268 -26.02 15.35 -20.13
CA LEU A 268 -27.47 15.31 -20.31
C LEU A 268 -27.93 16.67 -20.88
N PRO A 269 -28.96 16.70 -21.75
CA PRO A 269 -29.62 17.93 -22.18
C PRO A 269 -30.29 18.68 -21.01
#